data_AF-A0ABD3U9V8-F1
#
_entry.id   AF-A0ABD3U9V8-F1
#
_cell.length_a   1.000
_cell.length_b   1.000
_cell.length_c   1.000
_cell.angle_alpha   90.00
_cell.angle_beta   90.00
_cell.angle_gamma   90.00
#
_symmetry.space_group_name_H-M   'P 1'
#
loop_
_entity.id
_entity.type
_entity.pdbx_description
1 polymer ?
#
loop_
_entity_poly.entity_id
_entity_poly.type
_entity_poly.pdbx_seq_one_letter_code
_entity_poly.pdbx_strand_id
1 'polypeptide(L)'
;MNQEQSIVILTLWNNVAESEGGVIDENDEDFPIIRASGLAVSPHYGGSLGSTLSTVILVNPQIPEAENLKNWRQKNLKLITEAVSAKDHFTHSDSFLDVPTNKICAIADVVADNRVDKFLVRVQAMVTDPDQKFFYMSCEKCFSGVDADFDYPYTCTSCKEFTHAKPREKILFSIFDGSGSLDVTAFGKHSTELTGMSASTCMELYNEGAPFPLESINQSLSGQHYIMKIRKMERYMGDSMHHQYVVLNMLLHKAMDNLGCSTAITDATLSVSKELFPPGT
;
A
#
# COMPACT_ATOMS: atom_id res chain seq x y z
N MET A 1 -11.61 12.43 6.22
CA MET A 1 -11.83 12.55 4.75
C MET A 1 -12.05 14.02 4.40
N ASN A 2 -11.49 14.52 3.30
CA ASN A 2 -11.63 15.92 2.87
C ASN A 2 -12.63 16.08 1.69
N GLN A 3 -12.80 17.31 1.20
CA GLN A 3 -13.71 17.62 0.07
C GLN A 3 -13.34 16.93 -1.24
N GLU A 4 -12.09 16.49 -1.38
CA GLU A 4 -11.56 15.74 -2.52
C GLU A 4 -11.81 14.23 -2.38
N GLN A 5 -12.58 13.81 -1.36
CA GLN A 5 -12.87 12.41 -1.02
C GLN A 5 -11.63 11.59 -0.64
N SER A 6 -10.48 12.24 -0.46
CA SER A 6 -9.27 11.59 -0.01
C SER A 6 -9.36 11.26 1.49
N ILE A 7 -8.90 10.08 1.84
CA ILE A 7 -8.75 9.61 3.22
C ILE A 7 -7.26 9.61 3.54
N VAL A 8 -6.91 10.10 4.71
CA VAL A 8 -5.54 10.10 5.24
C VAL A 8 -5.61 9.53 6.63
N ILE A 9 -4.72 8.59 6.94
CA ILE A 9 -4.59 8.06 8.29
C ILE A 9 -3.78 9.04 9.13
N LEU A 10 -4.39 9.50 10.22
CA LEU A 10 -3.73 10.26 11.29
C LEU A 10 -3.58 9.36 12.50
N THR A 11 -2.35 9.02 12.87
CA THR A 11 -2.05 8.28 14.09
C THR A 11 -1.69 9.24 15.21
N LEU A 12 -2.46 9.22 16.30
CA LEU A 12 -2.16 9.98 17.51
C LEU A 12 -1.35 9.12 18.48
N TRP A 13 -0.38 9.74 19.15
CA TRP A 13 0.56 9.09 20.07
C TRP A 13 0.61 9.84 21.40
N ASN A 14 0.90 9.10 22.47
CA ASN A 14 1.17 9.63 23.81
C ASN A 14 0.04 10.55 24.31
N ASN A 15 0.38 11.64 24.99
CA ASN A 15 -0.58 12.59 25.57
C ASN A 15 -1.57 13.14 24.54
N VAL A 16 -1.19 13.23 23.25
CA VAL A 16 -2.09 13.72 22.20
C VAL A 16 -3.22 12.73 21.91
N ALA A 17 -2.93 11.42 22.02
CA ALA A 17 -3.94 10.39 21.89
C ALA A 17 -4.92 10.41 23.07
N GLU A 18 -4.43 10.61 24.29
CA GLU A 18 -5.27 10.62 25.48
C GLU A 18 -6.10 11.91 25.62
N SER A 19 -5.52 13.06 25.27
CA SER A 19 -6.21 14.35 25.41
C SER A 19 -7.03 14.69 24.18
N GLU A 20 -6.42 15.16 23.08
CA GLU A 20 -7.20 15.54 21.90
C GLU A 20 -7.91 14.35 21.25
N GLY A 21 -7.31 13.15 21.30
CA GLY A 21 -7.96 11.92 20.84
C GLY A 21 -9.22 11.60 21.65
N GLY A 22 -9.19 11.77 22.98
CA GLY A 22 -10.38 11.61 23.82
C GLY A 22 -11.52 12.56 23.44
N VAL A 23 -11.21 13.84 23.15
CA VAL A 23 -12.21 14.80 22.69
C VAL A 23 -12.78 14.43 21.32
N ILE A 24 -11.96 13.84 20.43
CA ILE A 24 -12.44 13.33 19.14
C ILE A 24 -13.40 12.15 19.36
N ASP A 25 -13.04 11.20 20.21
CA ASP A 25 -13.84 10.01 20.52
C ASP A 25 -15.20 10.39 21.13
N GLU A 26 -15.23 11.38 22.03
CA GLU A 26 -16.48 11.92 22.60
C GLU A 26 -17.43 12.52 21.54
N ASN A 27 -16.90 12.93 20.39
CA ASN A 27 -17.67 13.56 19.31
C ASN A 27 -17.80 12.65 18.07
N ASP A 28 -17.40 11.37 18.16
CA ASP A 28 -17.28 10.45 17.01
C ASP A 28 -18.61 10.29 16.24
N GLU A 29 -19.73 10.18 16.97
CA GLU A 29 -21.07 10.02 16.37
C GLU A 29 -21.44 11.14 15.38
N ASP A 30 -20.85 12.33 15.55
CA ASP A 30 -21.11 13.51 14.72
C ASP A 30 -20.09 13.72 13.59
N PHE A 31 -19.11 12.82 13.42
CA PHE A 31 -17.98 12.95 12.49
C PHE A 31 -17.30 14.32 12.63
N PRO A 32 -16.53 14.56 13.71
CA PRO A 32 -16.06 15.88 14.06
C PRO A 32 -15.05 16.41 13.03
N ILE A 33 -15.06 17.73 12.83
CA ILE A 33 -14.10 18.38 11.93
C ILE A 33 -12.89 18.78 12.73
N ILE A 34 -11.71 18.31 12.34
CA ILE A 34 -10.48 18.62 13.04
C ILE A 34 -9.58 19.54 12.20
N ARG A 35 -8.91 20.47 12.87
CA ARG A 35 -7.74 21.17 12.34
C ARG A 35 -6.53 20.74 13.14
N ALA A 36 -5.55 20.13 12.46
CA ALA A 36 -4.33 19.65 13.08
C ALA A 36 -3.11 20.37 12.50
N SER A 37 -2.15 20.71 13.36
CA SER A 37 -0.86 21.30 12.98
C SER A 37 0.29 20.63 13.76
N GLY A 38 1.52 20.76 13.26
CA GLY A 38 2.69 20.14 13.91
C GLY A 38 2.70 18.61 13.74
N LEU A 39 2.16 18.11 12.62
CA LEU A 39 2.13 16.69 12.29
C LEU A 39 3.40 16.28 11.54
N ALA A 40 3.85 15.05 11.76
CA ALA A 40 4.88 14.42 10.96
C ALA A 40 4.25 13.70 9.77
N VAL A 41 4.85 13.88 8.59
CA VAL A 41 4.47 13.13 7.38
C VAL A 41 5.35 11.89 7.32
N SER A 42 4.72 10.71 7.31
CA SER A 42 5.41 9.46 7.03
C SER A 42 5.25 9.11 5.55
N PRO A 43 6.35 8.91 4.80
CA PRO A 43 6.28 8.55 3.38
C PRO A 43 5.86 7.10 3.16
N HIS A 44 5.78 6.29 4.21
CA HIS A 44 5.33 4.91 4.14
C HIS A 44 3.83 4.82 3.80
N TYR A 45 3.46 3.87 2.92
CA TYR A 45 2.06 3.50 2.63
C TYR A 45 1.15 4.67 2.18
N GLY A 46 1.50 5.36 1.10
CA GLY A 46 0.60 6.34 0.46
C GLY A 46 0.64 7.75 1.03
N GLY A 47 1.26 7.93 2.20
CA GLY A 47 1.34 9.18 2.95
C GLY A 47 0.42 9.15 4.17
N SER A 48 0.96 8.91 5.35
CA SER A 48 0.22 9.02 6.62
C SER A 48 0.72 10.18 7.47
N LEU A 49 -0.12 10.62 8.40
CA LEU A 49 0.19 11.67 9.36
C LEU A 49 0.36 11.04 10.74
N GLY A 50 1.38 11.49 11.47
CA GLY A 50 1.60 11.11 12.86
C GLY A 50 1.64 12.35 13.75
N SER A 51 1.05 12.27 14.94
CA SER A 51 1.26 13.32 15.93
C SER A 51 2.73 13.36 16.38
N THR A 52 3.22 14.56 16.66
CA THR A 52 4.51 14.85 17.27
C THR A 52 4.28 15.50 18.64
N LEU A 53 5.35 15.74 19.40
CA LEU A 53 5.28 16.48 20.67
C LEU A 53 4.79 17.93 20.51
N SER A 54 4.80 18.46 19.28
CA SER A 54 4.32 19.81 18.95
C SER A 54 2.94 19.82 18.30
N THR A 55 2.28 18.65 18.23
CA THR A 55 0.97 18.55 17.60
C THR A 55 -0.07 19.31 18.42
N VAL A 56 -0.91 20.05 17.69
CA VAL A 56 -2.09 20.73 18.24
C VAL A 56 -3.26 20.36 17.36
N ILE A 57 -4.34 19.87 17.98
CA ILE A 57 -5.59 19.51 17.29
C ILE A 57 -6.73 20.34 17.87
N LEU A 58 -7.46 21.03 17.00
CA LEU A 58 -8.67 21.74 17.34
C LEU A 58 -9.86 20.98 16.77
N VAL A 59 -10.79 20.58 17.64
CA VAL A 59 -12.03 19.90 17.28
C VAL A 59 -13.13 20.93 17.05
N ASN A 60 -13.84 20.81 15.94
CA ASN A 60 -14.88 21.72 15.45
C ASN A 60 -14.50 23.22 15.53
N PRO A 61 -13.37 23.62 14.93
CA PRO A 61 -12.90 25.00 15.02
C PRO A 61 -13.87 25.94 14.30
N GLN A 62 -14.06 27.14 14.86
CA GLN A 62 -14.94 28.17 14.31
C GLN A 62 -14.22 28.98 13.22
N ILE A 63 -13.87 28.32 12.12
CA ILE A 63 -13.17 28.91 10.97
C ILE A 63 -13.94 28.65 9.67
N PRO A 64 -13.83 29.53 8.65
CA PRO A 64 -14.58 29.39 7.40
C PRO A 64 -14.38 28.03 6.71
N GLU A 65 -13.16 27.50 6.74
CA GLU A 65 -12.82 26.21 6.15
C GLU A 65 -13.54 25.05 6.82
N ALA A 66 -13.69 25.11 8.14
CA ALA A 66 -14.42 24.10 8.91
C ALA A 66 -15.92 24.18 8.64
N GLU A 67 -16.50 25.38 8.52
CA GLU A 67 -17.92 25.52 8.19
C GLU A 67 -18.22 25.03 6.76
N ASN A 68 -17.30 25.29 5.82
CA ASN A 68 -17.38 24.75 4.46
C ASN A 68 -17.31 23.21 4.45
N LEU A 69 -16.39 22.63 5.22
CA LEU A 69 -16.27 21.18 5.33
C LEU A 69 -17.48 20.55 6.03
N LYS A 70 -18.10 21.25 6.98
CA LYS A 70 -19.35 20.85 7.66
C LYS A 70 -20.53 20.78 6.71
N ASN A 71 -20.68 21.79 5.85
CA ASN A 71 -21.70 21.81 4.81
C ASN A 71 -21.48 20.68 3.78
N TRP A 72 -20.23 20.41 3.42
CA TRP A 72 -19.88 19.28 2.55
C TRP A 72 -20.19 17.94 3.23
N ARG A 73 -19.79 17.77 4.49
CA ARG A 73 -20.03 16.56 5.31
C ARG A 73 -21.50 16.21 5.35
N GLN A 74 -22.38 17.18 5.64
CA GLN A 74 -23.83 16.98 5.68
C GLN A 74 -24.40 16.41 4.38
N LYS A 75 -23.85 16.83 3.23
CA LYS A 75 -24.27 16.34 1.90
C LYS A 75 -23.70 14.95 1.56
N ASN A 76 -22.66 14.51 2.26
CA ASN A 76 -21.89 13.30 1.95
C ASN A 76 -21.87 12.30 3.12
N LEU A 77 -22.78 12.42 4.10
CA LEU A 77 -22.83 11.57 5.29
C LEU A 77 -22.82 10.08 4.96
N LYS A 78 -23.64 9.65 3.99
CA LYS A 78 -23.69 8.25 3.56
C LYS A 78 -22.32 7.73 3.12
N LEU A 79 -21.60 8.51 2.33
CA LEU A 79 -20.26 8.16 1.82
C LEU A 79 -19.23 8.10 2.95
N ILE A 80 -19.31 9.03 3.92
CA ILE A 80 -18.46 9.03 5.12
C ILE A 80 -18.72 7.78 5.98
N THR A 81 -20.00 7.47 6.25
CA THR A 81 -20.38 6.31 7.07
C THR A 81 -19.95 5.00 6.42
N GLU A 82 -20.10 4.87 5.09
CA GLU A 82 -19.60 3.70 4.34
C GLU A 82 -18.08 3.58 4.45
N ALA A 83 -17.35 4.69 4.30
CA ALA A 83 -15.88 4.71 4.41
C ALA A 83 -15.37 4.35 5.82
N VAL A 84 -16.09 4.71 6.88
CA VAL A 84 -15.73 4.37 8.27
C VAL A 84 -16.14 2.93 8.63
N SER A 85 -17.29 2.47 8.13
CA SER A 85 -17.83 1.14 8.43
C SER A 85 -17.10 0.01 7.72
N ALA A 86 -16.49 0.30 6.57
CA ALA A 86 -15.54 -0.60 5.93
C ALA A 86 -14.23 -0.61 6.75
N LYS A 87 -14.26 -1.36 7.87
CA LYS A 87 -13.15 -1.56 8.82
C LYS A 87 -11.83 -2.02 8.18
N ASP A 88 -11.85 -2.43 6.92
CA ASP A 88 -10.65 -2.76 6.14
C ASP A 88 -9.83 -1.53 5.71
N HIS A 89 -10.36 -0.31 5.85
CA HIS A 89 -9.65 0.94 5.57
C HIS A 89 -8.73 1.44 6.70
N PHE A 90 -8.77 0.81 7.88
CA PHE A 90 -7.73 1.03 8.90
C PHE A 90 -6.36 0.47 8.46
N THR A 91 -6.33 -0.26 7.34
CA THR A 91 -5.13 -0.41 6.51
C THR A 91 -5.11 0.71 5.46
N HIS A 92 -4.30 1.73 5.75
CA HIS A 92 -3.76 2.77 4.84
C HIS A 92 -4.59 3.01 3.57
N SER A 93 -5.46 4.02 3.62
CA SER A 93 -6.35 4.41 2.52
C SER A 93 -5.60 4.92 1.28
N ASP A 94 -5.15 3.97 0.47
CA ASP A 94 -4.97 4.14 -0.97
C ASP A 94 -6.13 3.44 -1.69
N SER A 95 -7.37 3.83 -1.34
CA SER A 95 -8.58 3.30 -1.98
C SER A 95 -8.46 3.42 -3.51
N PHE A 96 -8.93 2.40 -4.24
CA PHE A 96 -9.09 2.47 -5.69
C PHE A 96 -10.11 3.54 -6.12
N LEU A 97 -10.89 4.07 -5.18
CA LEU A 97 -11.92 5.09 -5.42
C LEU A 97 -11.36 6.46 -5.86
N ASP A 98 -10.08 6.76 -5.62
CA ASP A 98 -9.47 8.07 -5.94
C ASP A 98 -8.89 8.18 -7.36
N VAL A 99 -8.81 7.07 -8.11
CA VAL A 99 -8.28 7.10 -9.49
C VAL A 99 -9.36 6.58 -10.42
N PRO A 100 -9.98 7.43 -11.26
CA PRO A 100 -10.94 6.93 -12.23
C PRO A 100 -10.25 5.88 -13.11
N THR A 101 -10.90 4.73 -13.28
CA THR A 101 -10.38 3.53 -13.99
C THR A 101 -9.95 3.82 -15.43
N ASN A 102 -10.27 5.00 -15.95
CA ASN A 102 -9.86 5.52 -17.26
C ASN A 102 -8.38 5.96 -17.34
N LYS A 103 -7.58 5.81 -16.26
CA LYS A 103 -6.13 6.11 -16.25
C LYS A 103 -5.26 4.91 -15.90
N ILE A 104 -5.57 3.73 -16.44
CA ILE A 104 -4.65 2.58 -16.37
C ILE A 104 -3.46 2.87 -17.30
N CYS A 105 -2.26 2.92 -16.73
CA CYS A 105 -1.00 3.11 -17.45
C CYS A 105 -0.42 1.77 -17.88
N ALA A 106 0.26 1.75 -19.03
CA ALA A 106 1.12 0.64 -19.43
C ALA A 106 2.44 0.72 -18.65
N ILE A 107 3.07 -0.42 -18.37
CA ILE A 107 4.37 -0.46 -17.66
C ILE A 107 5.44 0.38 -18.35
N ALA A 108 5.50 0.41 -19.68
CA ALA A 108 6.43 1.25 -20.43
C ALA A 108 6.28 2.75 -20.09
N ASP A 109 5.05 3.23 -19.90
CA ASP A 109 4.77 4.63 -19.55
C ASP A 109 5.18 4.95 -18.11
N VAL A 110 4.99 4.00 -17.19
CA VAL A 110 5.42 4.13 -15.78
C VAL A 110 6.93 4.31 -15.66
N VAL A 111 7.69 3.57 -16.46
CA VAL A 111 9.16 3.66 -16.47
C VAL A 111 9.59 5.01 -17.06
N ALA A 112 8.94 5.45 -18.14
CA ALA A 112 9.26 6.68 -18.85
C ALA A 112 8.85 7.99 -18.14
N ASP A 113 7.77 8.00 -17.35
CA ASP A 113 7.28 9.22 -16.70
C ASP A 113 8.02 9.50 -15.38
N ASN A 114 8.73 10.63 -15.32
CA ASN A 114 9.45 11.12 -14.13
C ASN A 114 8.75 12.30 -13.44
N ARG A 115 7.54 12.68 -13.89
CA ARG A 115 6.76 13.80 -13.34
C ARG A 115 5.71 13.33 -12.33
N VAL A 116 5.27 12.08 -12.48
CA VAL A 116 4.26 11.46 -11.63
C VAL A 116 4.90 10.38 -10.77
N ASP A 117 4.54 10.32 -9.49
CA ASP A 117 5.06 9.31 -8.56
C ASP A 117 4.06 8.19 -8.26
N LYS A 118 2.79 8.30 -8.67
CA LYS A 118 1.74 7.29 -8.45
C LYS A 118 1.08 6.87 -9.77
N PHE A 119 0.95 5.57 -9.98
CA PHE A 119 0.39 4.99 -11.20
C PHE A 119 -0.65 3.93 -10.86
N LEU A 120 -1.65 3.78 -11.74
CA LEU A 120 -2.59 2.67 -11.72
C LEU A 120 -2.28 1.77 -12.91
N VAL A 121 -2.04 0.48 -12.68
CA VAL A 121 -1.63 -0.47 -13.73
C VAL A 121 -2.52 -1.72 -13.70
N ARG A 122 -2.75 -2.33 -14.86
CA ARG A 122 -3.39 -3.65 -14.98
C ARG A 122 -2.34 -4.65 -15.43
N VAL A 123 -1.99 -5.58 -14.55
CA VAL A 123 -0.79 -6.41 -14.71
C VAL A 123 -1.03 -7.84 -14.26
N GLN A 124 -0.21 -8.75 -14.78
CA GLN A 124 0.03 -10.05 -14.18
C GLN A 124 1.23 -9.95 -13.23
N ALA A 125 1.37 -10.90 -12.31
CA ALA A 125 2.42 -10.90 -11.29
C ALA A 125 3.14 -12.25 -11.28
N MET A 126 4.44 -12.22 -11.00
CA MET A 126 5.29 -13.39 -10.80
C MET A 126 6.42 -13.06 -9.84
N VAL A 127 6.73 -13.98 -8.93
CA VAL A 127 7.89 -13.89 -8.05
C VAL A 127 9.08 -14.54 -8.75
N THR A 128 10.14 -13.78 -8.94
CA THR A 128 11.31 -14.18 -9.76
C THR A 128 12.52 -14.58 -8.93
N ASP A 129 12.70 -13.97 -7.75
CA ASP A 129 13.83 -14.21 -6.86
C ASP A 129 13.42 -15.14 -5.70
N PRO A 130 13.82 -16.44 -5.70
CA PRO A 130 13.57 -17.35 -4.58
C PRO A 130 14.41 -17.06 -3.34
N ASP A 131 15.56 -16.40 -3.50
CA ASP A 131 16.57 -16.21 -2.45
C ASP A 131 16.35 -14.91 -1.66
N GLN A 132 15.39 -14.09 -2.08
CA GLN A 132 15.01 -12.89 -1.35
C GLN A 132 14.55 -13.20 0.07
N LYS A 133 14.73 -12.24 0.98
CA LYS A 133 14.06 -12.25 2.27
C LYS A 133 12.60 -11.85 2.08
N PHE A 134 11.67 -12.80 2.25
CA PHE A 134 10.22 -12.59 2.25
C PHE A 134 9.68 -11.93 3.54
N PHE A 135 10.56 -11.19 4.22
CA PHE A 135 10.27 -10.38 5.40
C PHE A 135 11.31 -9.26 5.49
N TYR A 136 11.05 -8.29 6.34
CA TYR A 136 12.06 -7.33 6.80
C TYR A 136 11.96 -7.14 8.30
N MET A 137 13.08 -6.82 8.94
CA MET A 137 13.11 -6.47 10.35
C MET A 137 12.71 -5.01 10.51
N SER A 138 11.88 -4.72 11.52
CA SER A 138 11.31 -3.39 11.71
C SER A 138 11.10 -3.03 13.17
N CYS A 139 10.91 -1.74 13.43
CA CYS A 139 10.36 -1.27 14.70
C CYS A 139 8.96 -1.82 14.92
N GLU A 140 8.72 -2.42 16.08
CA GLU A 140 7.39 -2.91 16.44
C GLU A 140 6.32 -1.80 16.45
N LYS A 141 6.69 -0.57 16.81
CA LYS A 141 5.78 0.57 16.97
C LYS A 141 5.50 1.34 15.67
N CYS A 142 6.53 1.64 14.87
CA CYS A 142 6.38 2.49 13.68
C CYS A 142 6.71 1.81 12.35
N PHE A 143 7.08 0.52 12.39
CA PHE A 143 7.37 -0.34 11.22
C PHE A 143 8.51 0.14 10.32
N SER A 144 9.28 1.14 10.75
CA SER A 144 10.50 1.56 10.10
C SER A 144 11.51 0.41 10.09
N GLY A 145 12.10 0.15 8.93
CA GLY A 145 13.05 -0.94 8.74
C GLY A 145 14.30 -0.75 9.61
N VAL A 146 14.77 -1.85 10.20
CA VAL A 146 15.98 -1.89 11.03
C VAL A 146 16.85 -3.06 10.58
N ASP A 147 18.16 -2.88 10.66
CA ASP A 147 19.13 -3.96 10.48
C ASP A 147 19.55 -4.49 11.84
N ALA A 148 18.67 -5.29 12.46
CA ALA A 148 18.88 -5.88 13.77
C ALA A 148 18.22 -7.27 13.82
N ASP A 149 18.79 -8.15 14.64
CA ASP A 149 18.29 -9.51 14.83
C ASP A 149 16.91 -9.54 15.48
N PHE A 150 16.24 -10.69 15.38
CA PHE A 150 14.93 -10.89 16.00
C PHE A 150 14.95 -10.53 17.49
N ASP A 151 13.96 -9.73 17.89
CA ASP A 151 13.75 -9.30 19.26
C ASP A 151 14.89 -8.49 19.87
N TYR A 152 15.81 -7.95 19.05
CA TYR A 152 16.87 -7.08 19.54
C TYR A 152 16.28 -5.79 20.14
N PRO A 153 16.58 -5.45 21.41
CA PRO A 153 16.07 -4.25 22.05
C PRO A 153 16.86 -3.01 21.60
N TYR A 154 16.15 -1.96 21.19
CA TYR A 154 16.78 -0.71 20.74
C TYR A 154 15.85 0.51 20.88
N THR A 155 16.42 1.70 20.74
CA THR A 155 15.66 2.94 20.60
C THR A 155 15.51 3.27 19.12
N CYS A 156 14.28 3.30 18.61
CA CYS A 156 14.01 3.54 17.20
C CYS A 156 14.47 4.94 16.75
N THR A 157 15.24 5.02 15.67
CA THR A 157 15.68 6.30 15.12
C THR A 157 14.54 7.11 14.50
N SER A 158 13.49 6.44 14.00
CA SER A 158 12.33 7.07 13.37
C SER A 158 11.31 7.62 14.38
N CYS A 159 10.83 6.81 15.33
CA CYS A 159 9.82 7.25 16.30
C CYS A 159 10.36 7.60 17.69
N LYS A 160 11.66 7.40 17.94
CA LYS A 160 12.35 7.70 19.22
C LYS A 160 11.89 6.88 20.43
N GLU A 161 11.09 5.85 20.19
CA GLU A 161 10.58 4.95 21.22
C GLU A 161 11.53 3.76 21.47
N PHE A 162 11.62 3.32 22.72
CA PHE A 162 12.22 2.02 23.05
C PHE A 162 11.31 0.89 22.55
N THR A 163 11.90 -0.11 21.87
CA THR A 163 11.18 -1.15 21.13
C THR A 163 12.07 -2.36 20.87
N HIS A 164 11.50 -3.40 20.25
CA HIS A 164 12.21 -4.58 19.79
C HIS A 164 12.10 -4.72 18.27
N ALA A 165 13.09 -5.33 17.65
CA ALA A 165 13.06 -5.62 16.22
C ALA A 165 12.12 -6.81 15.94
N LYS A 166 11.10 -6.60 15.09
CA LYS A 166 10.10 -7.61 14.73
C LYS A 166 10.04 -7.81 13.21
N PRO A 167 9.83 -9.05 12.73
CA PRO A 167 9.67 -9.33 11.32
C PRO A 167 8.33 -8.79 10.84
N ARG A 168 8.32 -8.28 9.61
CA ARG A 168 7.13 -7.77 8.91
C ARG A 168 7.12 -8.26 7.47
N GLU A 169 5.94 -8.44 6.92
CA GLU A 169 5.73 -9.04 5.61
C GLU A 169 6.25 -8.13 4.51
N LYS A 170 7.04 -8.70 3.61
CA LYS A 170 7.59 -8.02 2.45
C LYS A 170 7.79 -9.05 1.35
N ILE A 171 7.48 -8.66 0.13
CA ILE A 171 7.82 -9.43 -1.07
C ILE A 171 8.25 -8.49 -2.19
N LEU A 172 9.35 -8.85 -2.86
CA LEU A 172 9.77 -8.32 -4.15
C LEU A 172 9.27 -9.27 -5.25
N PHE A 173 8.55 -8.74 -6.23
CA PHE A 173 8.02 -9.54 -7.32
C PHE A 173 7.95 -8.70 -8.59
N SER A 174 7.87 -9.37 -9.74
CA SER A 174 7.77 -8.72 -11.04
C SER A 174 6.31 -8.62 -11.46
N ILE A 175 5.89 -7.42 -11.87
CA ILE A 175 4.62 -7.19 -12.55
C ILE A 175 4.86 -6.96 -14.03
N PHE A 176 3.95 -7.42 -14.88
CA PHE A 176 4.11 -7.29 -16.31
C PHE A 176 2.78 -7.16 -17.04
N ASP A 177 2.84 -6.48 -18.19
CA ASP A 177 1.79 -6.39 -19.18
C ASP A 177 2.39 -6.56 -20.59
N GLY A 178 1.61 -6.31 -21.65
CA GLY A 178 2.10 -6.39 -23.02
C GLY A 178 3.15 -5.33 -23.41
N SER A 179 3.40 -4.34 -22.56
CA SER A 179 4.34 -3.25 -22.81
C SER A 179 5.70 -3.43 -22.11
N GLY A 180 5.76 -4.23 -21.04
CA GLY A 180 7.00 -4.48 -20.31
C GLY A 180 6.79 -5.14 -18.95
N SER A 181 7.88 -5.20 -18.19
CA SER A 181 7.92 -5.74 -16.83
C SER A 181 8.60 -4.76 -15.87
N LEU A 182 8.23 -4.83 -14.60
CA LEU A 182 8.75 -3.97 -13.55
C LEU A 182 8.78 -4.70 -12.22
N ASP A 183 9.89 -4.59 -11.49
CA ASP A 183 9.98 -5.13 -10.14
C ASP A 183 9.40 -4.17 -9.12
N VAL A 184 8.50 -4.68 -8.29
CA VAL A 184 7.74 -3.94 -7.29
C VAL A 184 7.82 -4.63 -5.93
N THR A 185 7.76 -3.85 -4.86
CA THR A 185 7.71 -4.37 -3.49
C THR A 185 6.32 -4.21 -2.90
N ALA A 186 5.75 -5.28 -2.38
CA ALA A 186 4.56 -5.24 -1.53
C ALA A 186 4.95 -5.49 -0.06
N PHE A 187 4.16 -4.93 0.85
CA PHE A 187 4.39 -4.99 2.30
C PHE A 187 3.09 -5.35 3.02
N GLY A 188 3.20 -5.86 4.24
CA GLY A 188 2.05 -6.14 5.11
C GLY A 188 1.00 -7.01 4.42
N LYS A 189 -0.27 -6.58 4.46
CA LYS A 189 -1.40 -7.37 3.93
C LYS A 189 -1.22 -7.77 2.46
N HIS A 190 -0.71 -6.89 1.61
CA HIS A 190 -0.55 -7.20 0.17
C HIS A 190 0.52 -8.25 -0.05
N SER A 191 1.55 -8.28 0.80
CA SER A 191 2.54 -9.36 0.79
C SER A 191 1.92 -10.67 1.26
N THR A 192 1.10 -10.66 2.30
CA THR A 192 0.38 -11.85 2.77
C THR A 192 -0.65 -12.35 1.74
N GLU A 193 -1.36 -11.46 1.07
CA GLU A 193 -2.31 -11.81 0.00
C GLU A 193 -1.64 -12.53 -1.17
N LEU A 194 -0.42 -12.12 -1.54
CA LEU A 194 0.36 -12.75 -2.61
C LEU A 194 0.99 -14.08 -2.17
N THR A 195 1.54 -14.14 -0.95
CA THR A 195 2.33 -15.30 -0.48
C THR A 195 1.51 -16.35 0.26
N GLY A 196 0.40 -15.96 0.88
CA GLY A 196 -0.32 -16.76 1.87
C GLY A 196 0.44 -16.94 3.19
N MET A 197 1.50 -16.18 3.45
CA MET A 197 2.42 -16.41 4.56
C MET A 197 2.59 -15.20 5.48
N SER A 198 2.83 -15.47 6.76
CA SER A 198 3.18 -14.46 7.76
C SER A 198 4.68 -14.19 7.77
N ALA A 199 5.09 -13.00 8.25
CA ALA A 199 6.50 -12.64 8.34
C ALA A 199 7.29 -13.59 9.24
N SER A 200 6.67 -14.06 10.34
CA SER A 200 7.28 -15.01 11.26
C SER A 200 7.58 -16.33 10.57
N THR A 201 6.62 -16.87 9.81
CA THR A 201 6.81 -18.11 9.03
C THR A 201 7.89 -17.94 7.97
N CYS A 202 7.90 -16.81 7.24
CA CYS A 202 8.95 -16.51 6.27
C CYS A 202 10.34 -16.46 6.92
N MET A 203 10.43 -15.88 8.13
CA MET A 203 11.67 -15.79 8.88
C MET A 203 12.15 -17.15 9.39
N GLU A 204 11.26 -17.99 9.89
CA GLU A 204 11.55 -19.37 10.30
C GLU A 204 12.15 -20.17 9.13
N LEU A 205 11.50 -20.16 7.96
CA LEU A 205 12.01 -20.84 6.76
C LEU A 205 13.41 -20.35 6.37
N TYR A 206 13.62 -19.02 6.40
CA TYR A 206 14.91 -18.43 6.08
C TYR A 206 16.00 -18.88 7.06
N ASN A 207 15.71 -18.90 8.36
CA ASN A 207 16.67 -19.30 9.40
C ASN A 207 17.00 -20.80 9.33
N GLU A 208 16.03 -21.63 8.96
CA GLU A 208 16.22 -23.08 8.77
C GLU A 208 16.91 -23.42 7.44
N GLY A 209 17.08 -22.46 6.54
CA GLY A 209 17.55 -22.70 5.17
C GLY A 209 16.56 -23.56 4.37
N ALA A 210 15.29 -23.57 4.75
CA ALA A 210 14.24 -24.31 4.09
C ALA A 210 13.81 -23.60 2.80
N PRO A 211 13.47 -24.34 1.73
CA PRO A 211 13.04 -23.74 0.48
C PRO A 211 11.72 -22.99 0.65
N PHE A 212 11.66 -21.76 0.14
CA PHE A 212 10.41 -21.00 0.07
C PHE A 212 9.48 -21.63 -0.99
N PRO A 213 8.15 -21.75 -0.76
CA PRO A 213 7.21 -22.43 -1.66
C PRO A 213 6.88 -21.61 -2.93
N LEU A 214 7.91 -21.20 -3.67
CA LEU A 214 7.83 -20.30 -4.81
C LEU A 214 6.96 -20.85 -5.94
N GLU A 215 7.07 -22.15 -6.24
CA GLU A 215 6.31 -22.79 -7.32
C GLU A 215 4.80 -22.72 -7.05
N SER A 216 4.37 -23.05 -5.84
CA SER A 216 2.98 -22.96 -5.41
C SER A 216 2.43 -21.53 -5.47
N ILE A 217 3.24 -20.54 -5.10
CA ILE A 217 2.88 -19.12 -5.18
C ILE A 217 2.75 -18.70 -6.65
N ASN A 218 3.73 -18.98 -7.50
CA ASN A 218 3.66 -18.61 -8.90
C ASN A 218 2.52 -19.35 -9.64
N GLN A 219 2.18 -20.56 -9.22
CA GLN A 219 1.01 -21.27 -9.74
C GLN A 219 -0.30 -20.58 -9.37
N SER A 220 -0.42 -20.01 -8.16
CA SER A 220 -1.62 -19.29 -7.72
C SER A 220 -1.77 -17.93 -8.40
N LEU A 221 -0.65 -17.25 -8.69
CA LEU A 221 -0.61 -15.97 -9.41
C LEU A 221 -0.84 -16.14 -10.91
N SER A 222 -0.46 -17.29 -11.48
CA SER A 222 -0.56 -17.57 -12.92
C SER A 222 -1.98 -17.39 -13.46
N GLY A 223 -2.09 -16.65 -14.57
CA GLY A 223 -3.37 -16.35 -15.23
C GLY A 223 -4.24 -15.31 -14.52
N GLN A 224 -3.85 -14.84 -13.33
CA GLN A 224 -4.54 -13.76 -12.64
C GLN A 224 -4.11 -12.40 -13.18
N HIS A 225 -5.06 -11.47 -13.20
CA HIS A 225 -4.80 -10.07 -13.50
C HIS A 225 -5.15 -9.25 -12.26
N TYR A 226 -4.27 -8.31 -11.95
CA TYR A 226 -4.43 -7.40 -10.84
C TYR A 226 -4.55 -5.98 -11.37
N ILE A 227 -5.36 -5.17 -10.71
CA ILE A 227 -5.21 -3.72 -10.78
C ILE A 227 -4.39 -3.33 -9.56
N MET A 228 -3.26 -2.67 -9.81
CA MET A 228 -2.35 -2.22 -8.75
C MET A 228 -2.17 -0.71 -8.81
N LYS A 229 -2.29 -0.06 -7.65
CA LYS A 229 -1.79 1.30 -7.45
C LYS A 229 -0.36 1.18 -6.97
N ILE A 230 0.59 1.72 -7.72
CA ILE A 230 2.02 1.66 -7.40
C ILE A 230 2.59 3.06 -7.22
N ARG A 231 3.60 3.19 -6.37
CA ARG A 231 4.36 4.42 -6.16
C ARG A 231 5.80 4.25 -6.61
N LYS A 232 6.25 5.13 -7.50
CA LYS A 232 7.66 5.31 -7.89
C LYS A 232 8.35 6.18 -6.84
N MET A 233 9.47 5.71 -6.33
CA MET A 233 10.29 6.37 -5.33
C MET A 233 11.73 6.45 -5.82
N GLU A 234 12.37 7.60 -5.66
CA GLU A 234 13.80 7.74 -5.90
C GLU A 234 14.59 7.33 -4.66
N ARG A 235 15.64 6.53 -4.86
CA ARG A 235 16.58 6.10 -3.84
C ARG A 235 17.99 6.39 -4.31
N TYR A 236 18.74 7.10 -3.48
CA TYR A 236 20.15 7.40 -3.74
C TYR A 236 21.01 6.34 -3.04
N MET A 237 21.83 5.64 -3.83
CA MET A 237 22.84 4.70 -3.36
C MET A 237 24.21 5.27 -3.72
N GLY A 238 24.81 5.98 -2.76
CA GLY A 238 25.97 6.83 -3.05
C GLY A 238 25.58 7.93 -4.03
N ASP A 239 26.31 8.05 -5.13
CA ASP A 239 26.06 9.06 -6.18
C ASP A 239 25.05 8.60 -7.25
N SER A 240 24.56 7.35 -7.18
CA SER A 240 23.63 6.78 -8.16
C SER A 240 22.19 6.82 -7.67
N MET A 241 21.30 7.35 -8.50
CA MET A 241 19.85 7.34 -8.25
C MET A 241 19.21 6.12 -8.92
N HIS A 242 18.45 5.37 -8.14
CA HIS A 242 17.66 4.23 -8.60
C HIS A 242 16.17 4.47 -8.30
N HIS A 243 15.31 3.97 -9.18
CA HIS A 243 13.87 3.94 -8.91
C HIS A 243 13.49 2.67 -8.18
N GLN A 244 12.72 2.80 -7.11
CA GLN A 244 12.01 1.71 -6.44
C GLN A 244 10.52 1.90 -6.62
N TYR A 245 9.81 0.78 -6.76
CA TYR A 245 8.36 0.80 -6.93
C TYR A 245 7.70 0.02 -5.79
N VAL A 246 6.70 0.64 -5.17
CA VAL A 246 6.01 0.07 -4.01
C VAL A 246 4.53 -0.06 -4.31
N VAL A 247 3.95 -1.22 -4.01
CA VAL A 247 2.50 -1.42 -4.08
C VAL A 247 1.84 -0.63 -2.96
N LEU A 248 0.96 0.28 -3.35
CA LEU A 248 0.10 1.05 -2.45
C LEU A 248 -1.22 0.31 -2.21
N ASN A 249 -1.80 -0.23 -3.28
CA ASN A 249 -2.99 -1.05 -3.19
C ASN A 249 -3.08 -2.04 -4.36
N MET A 250 -3.82 -3.13 -4.15
CA MET A 250 -3.96 -4.24 -5.09
C MET A 250 -5.37 -4.82 -5.03
N LEU A 251 -5.95 -5.10 -6.19
CA LEU A 251 -7.20 -5.85 -6.32
C LEU A 251 -7.08 -6.86 -7.46
N LEU A 252 -7.66 -8.04 -7.26
CA LEU A 252 -7.87 -8.99 -8.35
C LEU A 252 -8.90 -8.41 -9.33
N HIS A 253 -8.61 -8.41 -10.62
CA HIS A 253 -9.45 -7.77 -11.64
C HIS A 253 -10.90 -8.30 -11.63
N LYS A 254 -11.10 -9.62 -11.43
CA LYS A 254 -12.42 -10.26 -11.33
C LYS A 254 -13.25 -9.77 -10.13
N ALA A 255 -12.62 -9.19 -9.11
CA ALA A 255 -13.33 -8.61 -7.96
C ALA A 255 -14.00 -7.27 -8.31
N MET A 256 -13.55 -6.57 -9.37
CA MET A 256 -14.16 -5.32 -9.83
C MET A 256 -15.49 -5.52 -10.57
N ASP A 257 -15.68 -6.67 -11.23
CA ASP A 257 -16.95 -7.02 -11.87
C ASP A 257 -18.07 -7.16 -10.81
N ASN A 258 -17.74 -7.66 -9.61
CA ASN A 258 -18.65 -7.77 -8.47
C ASN A 258 -18.91 -6.43 -7.76
N LEU A 259 -18.06 -5.41 -8.00
CA LEU A 259 -18.23 -4.03 -7.49
C LEU A 259 -19.00 -3.13 -8.48
N GLY A 260 -19.54 -3.69 -9.57
CA GLY A 260 -20.41 -2.98 -10.50
C GLY A 260 -19.71 -2.06 -11.50
N CYS A 261 -18.40 -2.22 -11.73
CA CYS A 261 -17.66 -1.42 -12.72
C CYS A 261 -17.41 -2.25 -13.99
N SER A 262 -18.41 -2.33 -14.86
CA SER A 262 -18.26 -2.93 -16.20
C SER A 262 -17.45 -2.01 -17.10
N THR A 263 -16.35 -2.49 -17.65
CA THR A 263 -15.96 -2.13 -19.02
C THR A 263 -15.31 -3.32 -19.72
N ALA A 264 -15.89 -3.65 -20.88
CA ALA A 264 -15.40 -4.66 -21.81
C ALA A 264 -13.98 -4.30 -22.29
N ILE A 265 -13.04 -5.23 -22.12
CA ILE A 265 -11.75 -5.20 -22.81
C ILE A 265 -11.66 -6.53 -23.56
N THR A 266 -11.60 -6.44 -24.88
CA THR A 266 -11.52 -7.57 -25.81
C THR A 266 -10.22 -8.34 -25.57
N ASP A 267 -10.35 -9.61 -25.19
CA ASP A 267 -9.26 -10.57 -25.15
C ASP A 267 -8.72 -10.78 -26.58
N ALA A 268 -7.54 -10.25 -26.87
CA ALA A 268 -6.75 -10.69 -28.01
C ALA A 268 -6.12 -12.04 -27.65
N THR A 269 -6.82 -13.12 -28.01
CA THR A 269 -6.29 -14.48 -27.92
C THR A 269 -5.14 -14.64 -28.90
N LEU A 270 -3.91 -14.72 -28.41
CA LEU A 270 -2.78 -15.17 -29.21
C LEU A 270 -2.97 -16.67 -29.51
N SER A 271 -3.43 -16.97 -30.72
CA SER A 271 -3.47 -18.32 -31.25
C SER A 271 -2.05 -18.81 -31.54
N VAL A 272 -1.56 -19.73 -30.71
CA VAL A 272 -0.32 -20.47 -30.98
C VAL A 272 -0.57 -21.35 -32.20
N SER A 273 -0.09 -20.91 -33.36
CA SER A 273 -0.02 -21.75 -34.55
C SER A 273 1.15 -22.72 -34.37
N LYS A 274 0.85 -23.99 -34.13
CA LYS A 274 1.83 -25.09 -34.26
C LYS A 274 2.19 -25.22 -35.74
N GLU A 275 3.32 -24.67 -36.16
CA GLU A 275 3.96 -25.13 -37.39
C GLU A 275 4.72 -26.42 -37.11
N LEU A 276 4.15 -27.51 -37.64
CA LEU A 276 4.78 -28.82 -37.76
C LEU A 276 5.90 -28.72 -38.80
N PHE A 277 7.15 -28.83 -38.37
CA PHE A 277 8.25 -29.17 -39.28
C PHE A 277 8.05 -30.62 -39.79
N PRO A 278 8.14 -30.88 -41.11
CA PRO A 278 8.21 -32.24 -41.63
C PRO A 278 9.63 -32.83 -41.47
N PRO A 279 9.77 -34.17 -41.46
CA PRO A 279 11.05 -34.83 -41.26
C PRO A 279 11.87 -34.90 -42.56
N GLY A 280 13.16 -34.61 -42.43
CA GLY A 280 14.24 -35.28 -43.17
C GLY A 280 14.67 -34.67 -44.51
N THR A 281 15.95 -34.31 -44.58
CA THR A 281 16.98 -35.04 -45.36
C THR A 281 18.32 -34.91 -44.67
#